data_AF-A0ABD5S5E4-F1
#
_entry.id   AF-A0ABD5S5E4-F1
#
_cell.length_a   1.000
_cell.length_b   1.000
_cell.length_c   1.000
_cell.angle_alpha   90.00
_cell.angle_beta   90.00
_cell.angle_gamma   90.00
#
_symmetry.space_group_name_H-M   'P 1'
#
loop_
_entity.id
_entity.type
_entity.pdbx_description
1 polymer ?
#
loop_
_entity_poly.entity_id
_entity_poly.type
_entity_poly.pdbx_seq_one_letter_code
_entity_poly.pdbx_strand_id
1 'polypeptide(L)' 'ASRVADADVLLMPEGQTREELESTRRVVADLALEHGYRYTPRLHVDLWNDAPET' A
#
# COMPACT_ATOMS: atom_id res chain seq x y z
N ALA A 1 11.62 21.35 -12.41
CA ALA A 1 11.25 19.93 -12.30
C ALA A 1 9.94 19.69 -13.03
N SER A 2 9.80 18.60 -13.77
CA SER A 2 8.51 18.17 -14.33
C SER A 2 7.57 17.81 -13.17
N ARG A 3 6.31 18.26 -13.21
CA ARG A 3 5.29 17.80 -12.25
C ARG A 3 4.74 16.45 -12.72
N VAL A 4 4.46 15.57 -11.77
CA VAL A 4 3.77 14.28 -11.98
C VAL A 4 2.29 14.50 -11.66
N ALA A 5 1.37 13.92 -12.42
CA ALA A 5 -0.04 13.98 -12.10
C ALA A 5 -0.37 13.06 -10.91
N ASP A 6 -1.26 13.49 -10.03
CA ASP A 6 -1.63 12.72 -8.83
C ASP A 6 -2.17 11.32 -9.20
N ALA A 7 -2.95 11.23 -10.28
CA ALA A 7 -3.44 9.96 -10.82
C ALA A 7 -2.32 9.00 -11.30
N ASP A 8 -1.09 9.49 -11.51
CA ASP A 8 0.07 8.67 -11.86
C ASP A 8 0.88 8.21 -10.62
N VAL A 9 0.51 8.67 -9.43
CA VAL A 9 1.09 8.24 -8.15
C VAL A 9 0.34 7.01 -7.63
N LEU A 10 1.09 5.95 -7.32
CA LEU A 10 0.57 4.72 -6.74
C LEU A 10 0.98 4.65 -5.27
N LEU A 11 -0.01 4.50 -4.39
CA LEU A 11 0.22 4.27 -2.97
C LEU A 11 -0.01 2.79 -2.62
N MET A 12 0.86 2.24 -1.78
CA MET A 12 0.82 0.85 -1.34
C MET A 12 1.05 0.78 0.17
N PRO A 13 0.31 -0.07 0.91
CA PRO A 13 0.56 -0.29 2.33
C PRO A 13 1.92 -0.93 2.59
N GLU A 14 2.53 -0.53 3.71
CA GLU A 14 3.77 -1.11 4.24
C GLU A 14 3.45 -2.30 5.15
N GLY A 15 4.23 -3.36 5.03
CA GLY A 15 4.11 -4.59 5.82
C GLY A 15 4.74 -5.79 5.11
N GLN A 16 5.36 -6.67 5.89
CA GLN A 16 5.94 -7.95 5.42
C GLN A 16 5.02 -9.12 5.76
N THR A 17 4.24 -8.97 6.83
CA THR A 17 3.19 -9.92 7.23
C THR A 17 1.79 -9.37 6.96
N ARG A 18 0.79 -10.25 6.91
CA ARG A 18 -0.61 -9.82 6.78
C ARG A 18 -1.06 -8.93 7.93
N GLU A 19 -0.58 -9.20 9.14
CA GLU A 19 -0.95 -8.44 10.33
C GLU A 19 -0.41 -7.01 10.29
N GLU A 20 0.83 -6.84 9.83
CA GLU A 20 1.41 -5.51 9.57
C GLU A 20 0.63 -4.77 8.46
N LEU A 21 0.30 -5.45 7.35
CA LEU A 21 -0.48 -4.84 6.27
C LEU A 21 -1.89 -4.42 6.70
N GLU A 22 -2.54 -5.22 7.53
CA GLU A 22 -3.86 -4.89 8.08
C GLU A 22 -3.83 -3.58 8.89
N SER A 23 -2.70 -3.28 9.55
CA SER A 23 -2.52 -2.04 10.30
C SER A 23 -2.37 -0.79 9.41
N THR A 24 -1.82 -0.93 8.20
CA THR A 24 -1.49 0.20 7.32
C THR A 24 -2.47 0.39 6.16
N ARG A 25 -3.17 -0.66 5.72
CA ARG A 25 -4.05 -0.63 4.53
C ARG A 25 -5.07 0.49 4.54
N ARG A 26 -5.71 0.75 5.69
CA ARG A 26 -6.78 1.76 5.82
C ARG A 26 -6.19 3.15 5.69
N VAL A 27 -5.09 3.41 6.40
CA VAL A 27 -4.38 4.70 6.36
C VAL A 27 -3.99 5.04 4.93
N VAL A 28 -3.42 4.07 4.20
CA VAL A 28 -2.99 4.29 2.81
C VAL A 28 -4.19 4.49 1.86
N ALA A 29 -5.28 3.75 2.04
CA ALA A 29 -6.49 3.95 1.25
C ALA A 29 -7.09 5.34 1.47
N ASP A 30 -7.16 5.80 2.72
CA ASP A 30 -7.67 7.13 3.06
C ASP A 30 -6.80 8.24 2.45
N LEU A 31 -5.46 8.11 2.52
CA LEU A 31 -4.52 9.04 1.88
C LEU A 31 -4.65 9.06 0.35
N ALA A 32 -4.86 7.90 -0.27
CA ALA A 32 -5.05 7.82 -1.72
C ALA A 32 -6.30 8.58 -2.16
N LEU A 33 -7.40 8.45 -1.40
CA LEU A 33 -8.63 9.20 -1.64
C LEU A 33 -8.45 10.70 -1.42
N GLU A 34 -7.80 11.10 -0.31
CA GLU A 34 -7.57 12.51 0.04
C GLU A 34 -6.77 13.26 -1.03
N HIS A 35 -5.75 12.61 -1.60
CA HIS A 35 -4.83 13.24 -2.54
C HIS A 35 -5.11 12.92 -4.01
N GLY A 36 -6.09 12.09 -4.33
CA GLY A 36 -6.38 11.67 -5.71
C GLY A 36 -5.34 10.71 -6.31
N TYR A 37 -4.65 9.96 -5.45
CA TYR A 37 -3.69 8.92 -5.85
C TYR A 37 -4.40 7.57 -6.07
N ARG A 38 -3.73 6.66 -6.77
CA ARG A 38 -4.23 5.29 -6.97
C ARG A 38 -3.75 4.37 -5.85
N TYR A 39 -4.69 3.72 -5.17
CA TYR A 39 -4.37 2.67 -4.20
C TYR A 39 -3.97 1.37 -4.92
N THR A 40 -2.92 0.72 -4.43
CA THR A 40 -2.45 -0.59 -4.87
C THR A 40 -2.23 -1.50 -3.66
N PRO A 41 -2.87 -2.68 -3.59
CA PRO A 41 -2.66 -3.62 -2.48
C PRO A 41 -1.30 -4.31 -2.59
N ARG A 42 -0.77 -4.80 -1.46
CA ARG A 42 0.47 -5.58 -1.43
C ARG A 42 0.18 -7.08 -1.55
N LEU A 43 -0.34 -7.45 -2.72
CA LEU A 43 -0.94 -8.76 -3.00
C LEU A 43 -0.03 -9.95 -2.67
N HIS A 44 1.30 -9.83 -2.80
CA HIS A 44 2.18 -10.97 -2.51
C HIS A 44 2.13 -11.39 -1.03
N VAL A 45 2.12 -10.45 -0.09
CA VAL A 45 2.02 -10.76 1.34
C VAL A 45 0.61 -11.27 1.66
N ASP A 46 -0.42 -10.69 1.05
CA ASP A 46 -1.79 -11.15 1.21
C ASP A 46 -1.95 -12.61 0.76
N LEU A 47 -1.27 -13.02 -0.31
CA LEU A 47 -1.34 -14.38 -0.83
C LEU A 47 -0.42 -15.34 -0.07
N TRP A 48 0.85 -14.99 0.13
CA TRP A 48 1.87 -15.92 0.60
C TRP A 48 2.32 -15.72 2.04
N ASN A 49 1.98 -14.59 2.66
CA ASN A 49 2.43 -14.18 3.99
C ASN A 49 3.95 -14.32 4.16
N ASP A 50 4.69 -13.23 3.97
CA ASP A 50 6.15 -13.24 3.97
C ASP A 50 6.72 -13.14 5.41
N ALA A 51 6.20 -13.98 6.31
CA ALA A 51 6.75 -14.12 7.64
C ALA A 51 8.08 -14.89 7.54
N PRO A 52 9.21 -14.36 8.06
CA PRO A 52 10.46 -15.09 8.06
C PRO A 52 10.27 -16.43 8.78
N GLU A 53 10.66 -17.53 8.11
CA GLU A 53 10.81 -18.81 8.78
C GLU A 53 11.80 -18.62 9.94
N THR A 54 11.35 -18.92 11.15
CA THR A 54 12.14 -18.78 12.38
C THR A 54 13.04 -19.99 12.60
#